data_AF-A0A4P1RX63-F1
#
_entry.id   AF-A0A4P1RX63-F1
#
_cell.length_a   1.000
_cell.length_b   1.000
_cell.length_c   1.000
_cell.angle_alpha   90.00
_cell.angle_beta   90.00
_cell.angle_gamma   90.00
#
_symmetry.space_group_name_H-M   'P 1'
#
loop_
_entity.id
_entity.type
_entity.pdbx_description
1 polymer ?
#
loop_
_entity_poly.entity_id
_entity_poly.type
_entity_poly.pdbx_seq_one_letter_code
_entity_poly.pdbx_strand_id
1 'polypeptide(L)'
;MSKNFVEMVISAPFILVKGFLMGLIEGSGETPLYFFSKRTGIRTETLGSAFKEWLGFENIVHLCLEEKFSKKLSEGIKHTYEKLGMEVKSVKQIESAGFDFKAHFFKKDEADAFQAYLDALPKGVYLDGFKEDEYLDKDHDGEAGAYAPSHAYEYSASGRVVGDFAGVVEVFLKYKDDILVETDPVELNFAAS
;
A
#
# COMPACT_ATOMS: atom_id res chain seq x y z
N MET A 1 14.56 -13.91 -4.91
CA MET A 1 13.86 -14.38 -3.70
C MET A 1 12.94 -13.27 -3.24
N SER A 2 11.69 -13.55 -2.90
CA SER A 2 10.84 -12.57 -2.23
C SER A 2 11.50 -12.16 -0.92
N LYS A 3 11.53 -10.86 -0.63
CA LYS A 3 12.03 -10.34 0.64
C LYS A 3 10.91 -10.49 1.67
N ASN A 4 11.23 -11.02 2.85
CA ASN A 4 10.28 -11.03 3.97
C ASN A 4 10.16 -9.62 4.56
N PHE A 5 8.95 -9.21 4.87
CA PHE A 5 8.66 -7.94 5.53
C PHE A 5 8.02 -8.16 6.89
N VAL A 6 8.21 -7.20 7.77
CA VAL A 6 7.53 -7.13 9.07
C VAL A 6 6.87 -5.78 9.24
N GLU A 7 5.77 -5.74 9.99
CA GLU A 7 5.31 -4.52 10.63
C GLU A 7 6.06 -4.37 11.97
N MET A 8 6.71 -3.23 12.15
CA MET A 8 7.26 -2.79 13.42
C MET A 8 6.43 -1.62 13.96
N VAL A 9 5.98 -1.75 15.21
CA VAL A 9 5.31 -0.67 15.94
C VAL A 9 6.29 -0.07 16.93
N ILE A 10 6.58 1.21 16.78
CA ILE A 10 7.56 1.96 17.57
C ILE A 10 6.85 3.05 18.34
N SER A 11 7.04 3.09 19.66
CA SER A 11 6.57 4.16 20.53
C SER A 11 7.59 5.31 20.53
N ALA A 12 7.39 6.30 19.65
CA ALA A 12 8.15 7.54 19.57
C ALA A 12 7.50 8.53 18.58
N PRO A 13 7.86 9.83 18.62
CA PRO A 13 7.45 10.78 17.59
C PRO A 13 7.95 10.38 16.20
N PHE A 14 7.11 10.56 15.17
CA PHE A 14 7.43 10.19 13.78
C PHE A 14 8.77 10.74 13.28
N ILE A 15 9.06 12.02 13.55
CA ILE A 15 10.28 12.66 13.05
C ILE A 15 11.55 12.03 13.64
N LEU A 16 11.47 11.57 14.90
CA LEU A 16 12.56 10.90 15.59
C LEU A 16 12.81 9.51 14.98
N VAL A 17 11.75 8.72 14.79
CA VAL A 17 11.84 7.40 14.15
C VAL A 17 12.40 7.52 12.74
N LYS A 18 11.90 8.49 11.95
CA LYS A 18 12.38 8.74 10.59
C LYS A 18 13.86 9.11 10.58
N GLY A 19 14.28 10.06 11.43
CA GLY A 19 15.68 10.48 11.52
C GLY A 19 16.60 9.34 11.93
N PHE A 20 16.20 8.55 12.93
CA PHE A 20 16.96 7.38 13.38
C PHE A 20 17.10 6.32 12.28
N LEU A 21 15.99 6.00 11.60
CA LEU A 21 15.99 5.06 10.48
C LEU A 21 16.93 5.52 9.37
N MET A 22 16.84 6.79 8.96
CA MET A 22 17.70 7.36 7.90
C MET A 22 19.17 7.33 8.29
N GLY A 23 19.51 7.70 9.53
CA GLY A 23 20.89 7.64 10.03
C GLY A 23 21.43 6.21 10.09
N LEU A 24 20.59 5.24 10.47
CA LEU A 24 20.98 3.83 10.50
C LEU A 24 21.20 3.27 9.08
N ILE A 25 20.33 3.60 8.13
CA ILE A 25 20.48 3.23 6.72
C ILE A 25 21.81 3.75 6.18
N GLU A 26 22.06 5.06 6.32
CA GLU A 26 23.30 5.69 5.86
C GLU A 26 24.55 5.08 6.53
N GLY A 27 24.51 4.88 7.85
CA GLY A 27 25.63 4.32 8.60
C GLY A 27 25.89 2.83 8.32
N SER A 28 24.89 2.10 7.83
CA SER A 28 25.00 0.66 7.51
C SER A 28 25.48 0.38 6.09
N GLY A 29 25.34 1.34 5.16
CA GLY A 29 25.59 1.13 3.73
C GLY A 29 24.56 0.23 3.03
N GLU A 30 23.46 -0.11 3.69
CA GLU A 30 22.36 -0.90 3.13
C GLU A 30 21.29 -0.03 2.47
N THR A 31 20.47 -0.64 1.61
CA THR A 31 19.33 0.03 0.95
C THR A 31 18.04 -0.76 1.18
N PRO A 32 17.56 -0.86 2.44
CA PRO A 32 16.36 -1.62 2.75
C PRO A 32 15.11 -0.92 2.19
N LEU A 33 14.15 -1.71 1.73
CA LEU A 33 12.80 -1.22 1.46
C LEU A 33 12.04 -1.01 2.77
N TYR A 34 11.35 0.13 2.87
CA TYR A 34 10.54 0.47 4.03
C TYR A 34 9.37 1.39 3.66
N PHE A 35 8.28 1.33 4.44
CA PHE A 35 7.04 2.07 4.21
C PHE A 35 6.43 2.49 5.54
N PHE A 36 6.01 3.76 5.66
CA PHE A 36 5.32 4.27 6.85
C PHE A 36 3.81 4.27 6.65
N SER A 37 3.08 3.47 7.42
CA SER A 37 1.68 3.15 7.16
C SER A 37 0.76 4.37 6.99
N LYS A 38 0.91 5.41 7.83
CA LYS A 38 0.11 6.64 7.77
C LYS A 38 0.33 7.45 6.48
N ARG A 39 1.53 7.43 5.90
CA ARG A 39 1.87 8.18 4.68
C ARG A 39 1.60 7.39 3.41
N THR A 40 1.60 6.07 3.50
CA THR A 40 1.48 5.17 2.36
C THR A 40 0.09 4.56 2.23
N GLY A 41 -0.90 5.01 3.01
CA GLY A 41 -2.25 4.46 2.93
C GLY A 41 -2.34 2.97 3.32
N ILE A 42 -1.43 2.47 4.14
CA ILE A 42 -1.43 1.07 4.60
C ILE A 42 -2.20 1.00 5.92
N ARG A 43 -3.21 0.13 6.00
CA ARG A 43 -3.96 -0.24 7.21
C ARG A 43 -3.45 -1.56 7.77
N THR A 44 -3.37 -1.62 9.09
CA THR A 44 -2.98 -2.84 9.80
C THR A 44 -4.14 -3.27 10.70
N GLU A 45 -4.45 -4.57 10.75
CA GLU A 45 -5.63 -5.10 11.47
C GLU A 45 -5.65 -4.74 12.96
N THR A 46 -4.48 -4.43 13.54
CA THR A 46 -4.33 -3.96 14.93
C THR A 46 -5.05 -2.64 15.21
N LEU A 47 -5.50 -1.90 14.18
CA LEU A 47 -6.20 -0.63 14.31
C LEU A 47 -7.68 -0.76 14.75
N GLY A 48 -8.33 -1.91 14.53
CA GLY A 48 -9.75 -2.12 14.89
C GLY A 48 -10.03 -1.99 16.40
N SER A 49 -9.04 -2.32 17.23
CA SER A 49 -9.10 -2.21 18.69
C SER A 49 -8.41 -0.95 19.26
N ALA A 50 -7.55 -0.27 18.48
CA ALA A 50 -6.72 0.85 18.94
C ALA A 50 -7.33 2.25 18.71
N PHE A 51 -8.47 2.33 18.01
CA PHE A 51 -9.08 3.62 17.64
C PHE A 51 -9.48 4.50 18.84
N LYS A 52 -9.68 3.92 20.03
CA LYS A 52 -10.00 4.68 21.25
C LYS A 52 -8.79 5.34 21.92
N GLU A 53 -7.56 4.92 21.63
CA GLU A 53 -6.33 5.57 22.13
C GLU A 53 -5.81 6.68 21.18
N TRP A 54 -6.38 6.78 19.98
CA TRP A 54 -5.81 7.56 18.88
C TRP A 54 -6.04 9.09 18.99
N LEU A 55 -6.90 9.56 19.88
CA LEU A 55 -7.25 10.97 20.01
C LEU A 55 -6.28 11.81 20.86
N GLY A 56 -5.09 11.31 21.22
CA GLY A 56 -4.20 12.07 22.12
C GLY A 56 -2.68 11.85 22.10
N PHE A 57 -2.12 10.88 21.36
CA PHE A 57 -0.67 10.64 21.41
C PHE A 57 -0.03 10.49 20.03
N GLU A 58 0.73 11.50 19.61
CA GLU A 58 1.57 11.55 18.41
C GLU A 58 2.80 10.60 18.45
N ASN A 59 2.78 9.57 19.31
CA ASN A 59 3.96 8.81 19.72
C ASN A 59 3.94 7.34 19.30
N ILE A 60 3.16 6.94 18.30
CA ILE A 60 3.21 5.56 17.76
C ILE A 60 3.44 5.62 16.25
N VAL A 61 4.43 4.87 15.79
CA VAL A 61 4.83 4.77 14.39
C VAL A 61 4.74 3.31 13.94
N HIS A 62 3.96 3.09 12.89
CA HIS A 62 3.92 1.82 12.18
C HIS A 62 4.85 1.89 10.97
N LEU A 63 5.80 0.98 10.92
CA LEU A 63 6.83 0.90 9.89
C LEU A 63 6.84 -0.52 9.33
N CYS A 64 6.54 -0.66 8.04
CA CYS A 64 6.77 -1.90 7.31
C CYS A 64 8.18 -1.87 6.73
N LEU A 65 8.98 -2.91 6.96
CA LEU A 65 10.37 -2.96 6.49
C LEU A 65 10.86 -4.40 6.34
N GLU A 66 11.95 -4.56 5.59
CA GLU A 66 12.59 -5.86 5.41
C GLU A 66 12.99 -6.50 6.76
N GLU A 67 12.67 -7.77 6.95
CA GLU A 67 12.88 -8.51 8.21
C GLU A 67 14.34 -8.50 8.68
N LYS A 68 15.29 -8.53 7.74
CA LYS A 68 16.72 -8.47 8.09
C LYS A 68 17.10 -7.11 8.69
N PHE A 69 16.54 -6.03 8.15
CA PHE A 69 16.83 -4.68 8.60
C PHE A 69 16.05 -4.33 9.88
N SER A 70 14.87 -4.92 10.08
CA SER A 70 14.08 -4.73 11.31
C SER A 70 14.82 -5.20 12.57
N LYS A 71 15.62 -6.26 12.48
CA LYS A 71 16.46 -6.74 13.59
C LYS A 71 17.51 -5.70 13.98
N LYS A 72 18.22 -5.13 12.99
CA LYS A 72 19.20 -4.05 13.20
C LYS A 72 18.56 -2.80 13.80
N LEU A 73 17.40 -2.40 13.28
CA LEU A 73 16.65 -1.26 13.81
C LEU A 73 16.24 -1.48 15.27
N SER A 74 15.75 -2.68 15.59
CA SER A 74 15.36 -3.05 16.97
C SER A 74 16.54 -2.99 17.93
N GLU A 75 17.70 -3.50 17.52
CA GLU A 75 18.94 -3.43 18.30
C GLU A 75 19.39 -1.98 18.52
N GLY A 76 19.36 -1.15 17.47
CA GLY A 76 19.70 0.26 17.54
C GLY A 76 18.78 1.05 18.48
N ILE A 77 17.46 0.81 18.40
CA ILE A 77 16.47 1.42 19.30
C ILE A 77 16.75 1.00 20.75
N LYS A 78 16.96 -0.30 20.99
CA LYS A 78 17.26 -0.82 22.34
C LYS A 78 18.53 -0.21 22.93
N HIS A 79 19.59 -0.06 22.12
CA HIS A 79 20.86 0.52 22.57
C HIS A 79 20.76 2.02 22.90
N THR A 80 19.79 2.72 22.30
CA THR A 80 19.61 4.17 22.46
C THR A 80 18.42 4.55 23.34
N TYR A 81 17.75 3.57 23.96
CA TYR A 81 16.56 3.78 24.78
C TYR A 81 16.75 4.87 25.84
N GLU A 82 17.83 4.81 26.63
CA GLU A 82 18.10 5.80 27.69
C GLU A 82 18.27 7.24 27.16
N LYS A 83 18.68 7.39 25.91
CA LYS A 83 18.94 8.70 25.28
C LYS A 83 17.73 9.25 24.52
N LEU A 84 16.98 8.37 23.85
CA LEU A 84 15.97 8.75 22.87
C LEU A 84 14.55 8.38 23.30
N GLY A 85 14.39 7.53 24.31
CA GLY A 85 13.08 7.07 24.81
C GLY A 85 12.25 6.27 23.80
N MET A 86 12.86 5.82 22.69
CA MET A 86 12.18 5.04 21.66
C MET A 86 12.04 3.58 22.09
N GLU A 87 10.88 2.98 21.89
CA GLU A 87 10.63 1.59 22.27
C GLU A 87 9.94 0.81 21.16
N VAL A 88 10.44 -0.38 20.83
CA VAL A 88 9.73 -1.31 19.93
C VAL A 88 8.64 -2.02 20.71
N LYS A 89 7.37 -1.80 20.33
CA LYS A 89 6.19 -2.38 20.99
C LYS A 89 5.78 -3.70 20.38
N SER A 90 5.98 -3.88 19.07
CA SER A 90 5.59 -5.08 18.34
C SER A 90 6.43 -5.24 17.08
N VAL A 91 6.71 -6.50 16.72
CA VAL A 91 7.25 -6.89 15.42
C VAL A 91 6.44 -8.09 14.93
N LYS A 92 5.72 -7.95 13.82
CA LYS A 92 4.89 -9.01 13.25
C LYS A 92 5.28 -9.29 11.81
N GLN A 93 5.45 -10.55 11.46
CA GLN A 93 5.74 -10.95 10.10
C GLN A 93 4.52 -10.73 9.21
N ILE A 94 4.73 -10.04 8.08
CA ILE A 94 3.71 -9.85 7.06
C ILE A 94 3.75 -11.08 6.16
N GLU A 95 2.62 -11.79 6.08
CA GLU A 95 2.46 -12.97 5.24
C GLU A 95 1.99 -12.59 3.83
N SER A 96 1.01 -11.69 3.77
CA SER A 96 0.48 -11.14 2.52
C SER A 96 -0.11 -9.76 2.73
N ALA A 97 -0.41 -9.08 1.64
CA ALA A 97 -1.17 -7.85 1.64
C ALA A 97 -2.26 -7.89 0.57
N GLY A 98 -3.22 -6.98 0.66
CA GLY A 98 -4.15 -6.74 -0.42
C GLY A 98 -4.93 -5.44 -0.29
N PHE A 99 -5.52 -5.00 -1.39
CA PHE A 99 -6.42 -3.86 -1.39
C PHE A 99 -7.46 -4.02 -2.51
N ASP A 100 -8.64 -3.45 -2.27
CA ASP A 100 -9.71 -3.41 -3.27
C ASP A 100 -9.54 -2.18 -4.16
N PHE A 101 -9.90 -2.32 -5.44
CA PHE A 101 -9.90 -1.20 -6.37
C PHE A 101 -11.17 -1.17 -7.21
N LYS A 102 -11.47 0.03 -7.71
CA LYS A 102 -12.44 0.28 -8.76
C LYS A 102 -11.82 1.22 -9.77
N ALA A 103 -11.93 0.90 -11.05
CA ALA A 103 -11.39 1.69 -12.12
C ALA A 103 -12.48 2.04 -13.13
N HIS A 104 -12.41 3.26 -13.66
CA HIS A 104 -13.37 3.74 -14.64
C HIS A 104 -12.70 4.62 -15.68
N PHE A 105 -12.75 4.20 -16.93
CA PHE A 105 -12.06 4.85 -18.04
C PHE A 105 -13.04 5.21 -19.15
N PHE A 106 -12.85 6.39 -19.75
CA PHE A 106 -13.67 6.91 -20.86
C PHE A 106 -12.88 6.97 -22.18
N LYS A 107 -11.63 6.51 -22.18
CA LYS A 107 -10.80 6.36 -23.38
C LYS A 107 -10.20 4.97 -23.45
N LYS A 108 -10.20 4.41 -24.66
CA LYS A 108 -9.76 3.05 -24.91
C LYS A 108 -8.26 2.85 -24.66
N ASP A 109 -7.43 3.82 -25.04
CA ASP A 109 -5.98 3.74 -24.83
C ASP A 109 -5.59 3.72 -23.35
N GLU A 110 -6.29 4.48 -22.50
CA GLU A 110 -6.12 4.48 -21.04
C GLU A 110 -6.58 3.13 -20.43
N ALA A 111 -7.72 2.60 -20.88
CA ALA A 111 -8.24 1.30 -20.45
C ALA A 111 -7.32 0.14 -20.88
N ASP A 112 -6.84 0.15 -22.13
CA ASP A 112 -5.93 -0.87 -22.67
C ASP A 112 -4.59 -0.85 -21.90
N ALA A 113 -4.07 0.34 -21.54
CA ALA A 113 -2.85 0.47 -20.73
C ALA A 113 -3.05 -0.05 -19.29
N PHE A 114 -4.23 0.16 -18.71
CA PHE A 114 -4.59 -0.38 -17.41
C PHE A 114 -4.68 -1.91 -17.45
N GLN A 115 -5.40 -2.47 -18.42
CA GLN A 115 -5.52 -3.93 -18.62
C GLN A 115 -4.15 -4.58 -18.83
N ALA A 116 -3.32 -4.00 -19.72
CA ALA A 116 -1.97 -4.52 -19.96
C ALA A 116 -1.10 -4.53 -18.70
N TYR A 117 -1.29 -3.58 -17.79
CA TYR A 117 -0.60 -3.60 -16.50
C TYR A 117 -1.15 -4.68 -15.56
N LEU A 118 -2.46 -4.90 -15.53
CA LEU A 118 -3.08 -5.98 -14.76
C LEU A 118 -2.68 -7.38 -15.28
N ASP A 119 -2.50 -7.54 -16.59
CA ASP A 119 -1.99 -8.79 -17.19
C ASP A 119 -0.52 -9.06 -16.85
N ALA A 120 0.23 -7.99 -16.55
CA ALA A 120 1.65 -8.02 -16.26
C ALA A 120 1.96 -7.71 -14.79
N LEU A 121 1.07 -8.09 -13.87
CA LEU A 121 1.24 -7.83 -12.44
C LEU A 121 2.60 -8.32 -11.90
N PRO A 122 3.16 -7.64 -10.89
CA PRO A 122 4.39 -8.06 -10.24
C PRO A 122 4.33 -9.52 -9.77
N LYS A 123 5.47 -10.22 -9.83
CA LYS A 123 5.55 -11.62 -9.44
C LYS A 123 5.15 -11.80 -7.97
N GLY A 124 4.14 -12.65 -7.73
CA GLY A 124 3.61 -12.91 -6.38
C GLY A 124 2.32 -12.13 -6.09
N VAL A 125 1.86 -11.32 -7.03
CA VAL A 125 0.61 -10.58 -7.00
C VAL A 125 -0.37 -11.18 -8.01
N TYR A 126 -1.64 -11.24 -7.62
CA TYR A 126 -2.75 -11.71 -8.45
C TYR A 126 -4.03 -10.92 -8.15
N LEU A 127 -5.02 -11.05 -9.02
CA LEU A 127 -6.34 -10.49 -8.82
C LEU A 127 -7.29 -11.54 -8.25
N ASP A 128 -7.99 -11.18 -7.19
CA ASP A 128 -9.11 -11.95 -6.63
C ASP A 128 -10.43 -11.22 -6.92
N GLY A 129 -11.45 -11.97 -7.31
CA GLY A 129 -12.78 -11.44 -7.60
C GLY A 129 -12.85 -10.40 -8.74
N PHE A 130 -11.92 -10.44 -9.71
CA PHE A 130 -11.87 -9.48 -10.83
C PHE A 130 -13.14 -9.52 -11.69
N LYS A 131 -13.67 -8.34 -11.99
CA LYS A 131 -14.82 -8.11 -12.86
C LYS A 131 -14.56 -6.90 -13.73
N GLU A 132 -14.90 -7.01 -15.00
CA GLU A 132 -14.78 -5.93 -15.98
C GLU A 132 -16.04 -5.85 -16.86
N ASP A 133 -16.29 -4.66 -17.37
CA ASP A 133 -17.34 -4.36 -18.34
C ASP A 133 -16.80 -3.29 -19.32
N GLU A 134 -16.93 -3.55 -20.63
CA GLU A 134 -16.51 -2.64 -21.70
C GLU A 134 -17.71 -2.34 -22.60
N TYR A 135 -18.03 -1.05 -22.72
CA TYR A 135 -19.06 -0.54 -23.60
C TYR A 135 -18.43 0.31 -24.72
N LEU A 136 -18.85 0.03 -25.96
CA LEU A 136 -18.47 0.78 -27.14
C LEU A 136 -19.72 1.08 -27.97
N ASP A 137 -20.06 2.36 -28.12
CA ASP A 137 -21.13 2.77 -29.01
C ASP A 137 -20.62 2.83 -30.45
N LYS A 138 -21.10 1.90 -31.29
CA LYS A 138 -20.71 1.80 -32.70
C LYS A 138 -21.45 2.77 -33.62
N ASP A 139 -22.51 3.41 -33.13
CA ASP A 139 -23.39 4.30 -33.89
C ASP A 139 -23.17 5.78 -33.53
N HIS A 140 -22.08 6.10 -32.85
CA HIS A 140 -21.75 7.46 -32.40
C HIS A 140 -21.25 8.38 -33.54
N ASP A 141 -22.08 8.57 -34.57
CA ASP A 141 -21.95 9.66 -35.54
C ASP A 141 -22.53 10.93 -34.92
N GLY A 142 -21.66 11.90 -34.63
CA GLY A 142 -21.96 13.06 -33.79
C GLY A 142 -23.32 13.73 -34.00
N GLU A 143 -24.14 13.69 -32.95
CA GLU A 143 -24.90 14.80 -32.33
C GLU A 143 -25.74 14.16 -31.21
N ALA A 144 -25.19 14.08 -30.01
CA ALA A 144 -25.94 13.63 -28.85
C ALA A 144 -27.08 14.62 -28.59
N GLY A 145 -28.33 14.17 -28.74
CA GLY A 145 -29.48 14.90 -28.18
C GLY A 145 -29.22 15.18 -26.70
N ALA A 146 -29.75 16.30 -26.19
CA ALA A 146 -29.41 16.94 -24.91
C ALA A 146 -29.46 16.09 -23.62
N TYR A 147 -29.72 14.78 -23.72
CA TYR A 147 -29.88 13.85 -22.61
C TYR A 147 -29.16 12.48 -22.78
N ALA A 148 -28.34 12.27 -23.82
CA ALA A 148 -27.60 11.00 -24.00
C ALA A 148 -26.17 11.06 -23.41
N PRO A 149 -25.65 9.97 -22.79
CA PRO A 149 -24.30 9.93 -22.23
C PRO A 149 -23.24 10.32 -23.27
N SER A 150 -22.32 11.20 -22.91
CA SER A 150 -21.42 11.90 -23.84
C SER A 150 -20.19 11.12 -24.30
N HIS A 151 -20.03 9.86 -23.92
CA HIS A 151 -18.81 9.09 -24.15
C HIS A 151 -19.08 7.89 -25.08
N ALA A 152 -18.41 7.86 -26.23
CA ALA A 152 -18.49 6.75 -27.18
C ALA A 152 -17.83 5.44 -26.66
N TYR A 153 -17.13 5.53 -25.53
CA TYR A 153 -16.40 4.45 -24.90
C TYR A 153 -16.49 4.55 -23.39
N GLU A 154 -16.73 3.43 -22.73
CA GLU A 154 -16.71 3.31 -21.28
C GLU A 154 -16.14 1.94 -20.90
N TYR A 155 -15.20 1.92 -19.98
CA TYR A 155 -14.68 0.70 -19.39
C TYR A 155 -14.73 0.82 -17.87
N SER A 156 -15.20 -0.22 -17.20
CA SER A 156 -15.20 -0.31 -15.76
C SER A 156 -14.58 -1.62 -15.30
N ALA A 157 -13.81 -1.57 -14.22
CA ALA A 157 -13.23 -2.75 -13.63
C ALA A 157 -13.22 -2.66 -12.10
N SER A 158 -13.33 -3.80 -11.44
CA SER A 158 -13.18 -3.90 -9.99
C SER A 158 -12.60 -5.23 -9.60
N GLY A 159 -11.96 -5.28 -8.44
CA GLY A 159 -11.40 -6.50 -7.90
C GLY A 159 -10.51 -6.21 -6.71
N ARG A 160 -9.85 -7.26 -6.24
CA ARG A 160 -8.88 -7.17 -5.14
C ARG A 160 -7.50 -7.55 -5.65
N VAL A 161 -6.51 -6.69 -5.42
CA VAL A 161 -5.10 -7.00 -5.62
C VAL A 161 -4.62 -7.71 -4.37
N VAL A 162 -4.07 -8.92 -4.50
CA VAL A 162 -3.60 -9.75 -3.38
C VAL A 162 -2.23 -10.32 -3.71
N GLY A 163 -1.35 -10.41 -2.72
CA GLY A 163 -0.05 -11.02 -2.95
C GLY A 163 1.00 -10.74 -1.88
N ASP A 164 2.26 -10.84 -2.28
CA ASP A 164 3.37 -10.42 -1.44
C ASP A 164 3.34 -8.91 -1.19
N PHE A 165 3.78 -8.50 0.00
CA PHE A 165 3.67 -7.12 0.45
C PHE A 165 4.32 -6.10 -0.51
N ALA A 166 5.51 -6.41 -1.03
CA ALA A 166 6.24 -5.47 -1.88
C ALA A 166 5.53 -5.28 -3.23
N GLY A 167 5.11 -6.37 -3.87
CA GLY A 167 4.37 -6.31 -5.13
C GLY A 167 3.03 -5.61 -4.97
N VAL A 168 2.28 -5.88 -3.89
CA VAL A 168 0.99 -5.22 -3.63
C VAL A 168 1.18 -3.71 -3.43
N VAL A 169 2.17 -3.30 -2.65
CA VAL A 169 2.45 -1.87 -2.42
C VAL A 169 2.94 -1.19 -3.69
N GLU A 170 3.67 -1.87 -4.57
CA GLU A 170 4.05 -1.34 -5.89
C GLU A 170 2.81 -0.98 -6.73
N VAL A 171 1.85 -1.91 -6.84
CA VAL A 171 0.59 -1.69 -7.55
C VAL A 171 -0.21 -0.56 -6.90
N PHE A 172 -0.32 -0.58 -5.57
CA PHE A 172 -1.02 0.47 -4.83
C PHE A 172 -0.43 1.85 -5.08
N LEU A 173 0.90 2.01 -4.96
CA LEU A 173 1.58 3.29 -5.17
C LEU A 173 1.47 3.81 -6.60
N LYS A 174 1.34 2.91 -7.59
CA LYS A 174 1.10 3.29 -8.99
C LYS A 174 -0.24 3.98 -9.18
N TYR A 175 -1.29 3.53 -8.48
CA TYR A 175 -2.67 3.98 -8.70
C TYR A 175 -3.25 4.85 -7.59
N LYS A 176 -2.62 4.97 -6.42
CA LYS A 176 -3.19 5.69 -5.27
C LYS A 176 -3.55 7.17 -5.53
N ASP A 177 -2.89 7.80 -6.51
CA ASP A 177 -3.10 9.20 -6.89
C ASP A 177 -3.77 9.32 -8.27
N ASP A 178 -4.19 8.20 -8.87
CA ASP A 178 -4.89 8.18 -10.15
C ASP A 178 -6.37 8.51 -9.92
N ILE A 179 -6.89 9.51 -10.64
CA ILE A 179 -8.28 9.94 -10.49
C ILE A 179 -9.28 8.96 -11.11
N LEU A 180 -8.83 8.06 -11.99
CA LEU A 180 -9.64 7.06 -12.66
C LEU A 180 -9.63 5.71 -11.94
N VAL A 181 -8.79 5.57 -10.90
CA VAL A 181 -8.66 4.34 -10.11
C VAL A 181 -8.81 4.66 -8.63
N GLU A 182 -9.97 4.32 -8.07
CA GLU A 182 -10.19 4.35 -6.64
C GLU A 182 -9.51 3.13 -5.99
N THR A 183 -8.72 3.36 -4.95
CA THR A 183 -8.08 2.29 -4.18
C THR A 183 -8.46 2.40 -2.71
N ASP A 184 -8.83 1.29 -2.10
CA ASP A 184 -8.94 1.18 -0.66
C ASP A 184 -7.54 1.09 -0.03
N PRO A 185 -7.38 1.44 1.27
CA PRO A 185 -6.12 1.28 1.95
C PRO A 185 -5.61 -0.16 1.95
N VAL A 186 -4.30 -0.35 1.82
CA VAL A 186 -3.67 -1.69 1.81
C VAL A 186 -3.86 -2.37 3.16
N GLU A 187 -4.46 -3.55 3.17
CA GLU A 187 -4.62 -4.41 4.34
C GLU A 187 -3.47 -5.40 4.45
N LEU A 188 -2.97 -5.61 5.66
CA LEU A 188 -1.90 -6.56 5.95
C LEU A 188 -2.44 -7.80 6.66
N ASN A 189 -2.05 -8.98 6.16
CA ASN A 189 -2.25 -10.25 6.84
C ASN A 189 -0.93 -10.67 7.50
N PHE A 190 -1.02 -11.07 8.77
CA PHE A 190 0.14 -11.47 9.56
C PHE A 190 0.20 -12.98 9.73
N ALA A 191 1.42 -13.53 9.75
CA ALA A 191 1.61 -14.94 10.06
C ALA A 191 1.07 -15.26 11.47
N ALA A 192 0.44 -16.43 11.62
CA ALA A 192 -0.03 -16.91 12.91
C ALA A 192 1.14 -17.01 13.92
N SER A 193 0.92 -16.49 15.13
CA SER A 193 1.89 -16.46 16.23
C SER A 193 1.95 -17.78 16.99
#